data_AF-A0A1Y2TA82-F1
#
_entry.id   AF-A0A1Y2TA82-F1
#
_cell.length_a   1.000
_cell.length_b   1.000
_cell.length_c   1.000
_cell.angle_alpha   90.00
_cell.angle_beta   90.00
_cell.angle_gamma   90.00
#
_symmetry.space_group_name_H-M   'P 1'
#
loop_
_entity.id
_entity.type
_entity.pdbx_description
1 polymer ?
#
loop_
_entity_poly.entity_id
_entity_poly.type
_entity_poly.pdbx_seq_one_letter_code
_entity_poly.pdbx_strand_id
1 'polypeptide(L)'
;MSYSSSAGDSQYTASTVYPYASSTGTSYTDATAYTQASDNFSQDGYYNMLPNQTPGTLLLPCEFVGLGSCDISFNYNETEAWIEHIIVNHLQDKLPSKAACWFCDAFLFDAKASQVRDRRLNFHNRMEHIREHIVSEGKTANDIRPDFHMLDHLRHYRLISDATYNRVRRWHEGPLHPEHTRHVYSHGYVPPERRVQQERSNMLLIDHVKEERQRKKEKKSRSGGQWK
;
A
#
# COMPACT_ATOMS: atom_id res chain seq x y z
N MET A 1 -33.97 56.99 24.96
CA MET A 1 -34.81 56.54 23.85
C MET A 1 -35.10 57.74 22.97
N SER A 2 -34.42 57.86 21.84
CA SER A 2 -34.67 58.87 20.83
C SER A 2 -34.29 58.26 19.49
N TYR A 3 -35.31 57.89 18.72
CA TYR A 3 -35.21 57.37 17.36
C TYR A 3 -35.30 58.56 16.40
N SER A 4 -34.35 58.65 15.47
CA SER A 4 -34.44 59.54 14.31
C SER A 4 -34.24 58.69 13.06
N SER A 5 -35.32 58.55 12.30
CA SER A 5 -35.33 58.00 10.94
C SER A 5 -35.11 59.14 9.95
N SER A 6 -34.28 58.92 8.94
CA SER A 6 -34.26 59.72 7.72
C SER A 6 -34.02 58.82 6.52
N ALA A 7 -34.92 58.93 5.54
CA ALA A 7 -34.91 58.24 4.25
C ALA A 7 -34.47 59.19 3.12
N GLY A 8 -34.06 58.61 1.99
CA GLY A 8 -33.67 59.29 0.73
C GLY A 8 -32.14 59.41 0.58
N ASP A 9 -31.51 59.12 -0.55
CA ASP A 9 -32.02 59.03 -1.92
C ASP A 9 -31.06 58.22 -2.81
N SER A 10 -31.58 57.66 -3.91
CA SER A 10 -30.82 56.92 -4.92
C SER A 10 -30.22 57.86 -5.95
N GLN A 11 -28.96 57.64 -6.37
CA GLN A 11 -28.43 58.21 -7.61
C GLN A 11 -27.61 57.19 -8.41
N TYR A 12 -28.04 56.96 -9.65
CA TYR A 12 -27.36 56.23 -10.71
C TYR A 12 -26.28 57.11 -11.36
N THR A 13 -25.08 56.56 -11.62
CA THR A 13 -24.21 56.87 -12.77
C THR A 13 -23.31 55.63 -13.00
N ALA A 14 -23.46 54.92 -14.12
CA ALA A 14 -22.85 55.13 -15.44
C ALA A 14 -21.57 54.29 -15.66
N SER A 15 -21.70 53.39 -16.63
CA SER A 15 -20.79 52.37 -17.13
C SER A 15 -19.40 52.85 -17.54
N THR A 16 -18.39 52.02 -17.29
CA THR A 16 -17.14 52.01 -18.05
C THR A 16 -16.99 50.68 -18.80
N VAL A 17 -16.97 50.82 -20.12
CA VAL A 17 -16.78 49.79 -21.14
C VAL A 17 -15.29 49.49 -21.26
N TYR A 18 -14.92 48.21 -21.30
CA TYR A 18 -13.65 47.77 -21.90
C TYR A 18 -13.92 46.73 -22.99
N PRO A 19 -13.13 46.76 -24.09
CA PRO A 19 -13.55 46.26 -25.38
C PRO A 19 -13.32 44.76 -25.58
N TYR A 20 -14.16 44.24 -26.48
CA TYR A 20 -14.11 42.92 -27.09
C TYR A 20 -12.79 42.66 -27.82
N ALA A 21 -12.31 41.43 -27.75
CA ALA A 21 -11.52 40.82 -28.80
C ALA A 21 -12.18 39.47 -29.13
N SER A 22 -12.88 39.44 -30.26
CA SER A 22 -13.39 38.21 -30.86
C SER A 22 -12.26 37.54 -31.64
N SER A 23 -12.02 36.25 -31.40
CA SER A 23 -11.57 35.37 -32.48
C SER A 23 -12.28 34.02 -32.35
N THR A 24 -12.97 33.69 -33.42
CA THR A 24 -13.74 32.49 -33.70
C THR A 24 -12.83 31.29 -33.96
N GLY A 25 -13.24 30.11 -33.52
CA GLY A 25 -12.56 28.85 -33.85
C GLY A 25 -13.21 27.64 -33.20
N THR A 26 -14.41 27.29 -33.66
CA THR A 26 -15.09 26.04 -33.34
C THR A 26 -14.32 24.87 -33.96
N SER A 27 -13.91 23.90 -33.15
CA SER A 27 -13.70 22.52 -33.61
C SER A 27 -13.95 21.55 -32.46
N TYR A 28 -15.10 20.91 -32.55
CA TYR A 28 -15.51 19.69 -31.86
C TYR A 28 -14.57 18.55 -32.28
N THR A 29 -13.96 17.88 -31.31
CA THR A 29 -13.44 16.52 -31.50
C THR A 29 -13.97 15.67 -30.36
N ASP A 30 -15.07 15.01 -30.68
CA ASP A 30 -15.57 13.83 -30.00
C ASP A 30 -14.52 12.72 -30.15
N ALA A 31 -13.99 12.25 -29.02
CA ALA A 31 -13.17 11.06 -28.96
C ALA A 31 -13.47 10.35 -27.63
N THR A 32 -14.68 9.81 -27.55
CA THR A 32 -15.01 8.73 -26.64
C THR A 32 -14.23 7.48 -27.08
N ALA A 33 -13.03 7.28 -26.52
CA ALA A 33 -12.31 6.02 -26.64
C ALA A 33 -12.71 5.11 -25.47
N TYR A 34 -13.78 4.34 -25.67
CA TYR A 34 -14.11 3.19 -24.83
C TYR A 34 -13.06 2.12 -25.08
N THR A 35 -12.07 2.01 -24.19
CA THR A 35 -11.20 0.83 -24.17
C THR A 35 -12.05 -0.33 -23.66
N GLN A 36 -12.32 -1.26 -24.57
CA GLN A 36 -13.12 -2.45 -24.34
C GLN A 36 -12.59 -3.22 -23.13
N ALA A 37 -13.46 -3.44 -22.16
CA ALA A 37 -13.25 -4.41 -21.10
C ALA A 37 -13.20 -5.80 -21.74
N SER A 38 -12.02 -6.44 -21.71
CA SER A 38 -11.92 -7.87 -21.92
C SER A 38 -12.13 -8.56 -20.58
N ASP A 39 -13.27 -9.21 -20.44
CA ASP A 39 -13.54 -10.18 -19.38
C ASP A 39 -12.49 -11.28 -19.41
N ASN A 40 -11.69 -11.40 -18.34
CA ASN A 40 -11.02 -12.63 -17.99
C ASN A 40 -10.96 -12.75 -16.47
N PHE A 41 -11.95 -13.46 -15.94
CA PHE A 41 -11.88 -14.07 -14.61
C PHE A 41 -10.71 -15.06 -14.60
N SER A 42 -9.65 -14.75 -13.87
CA SER A 42 -8.74 -15.76 -13.32
C SER A 42 -8.09 -15.24 -12.05
N GLN A 43 -8.47 -15.93 -10.98
CA GLN A 43 -7.97 -15.91 -9.63
C GLN A 43 -6.51 -16.38 -9.65
N ASP A 44 -5.57 -15.49 -9.29
CA ASP A 44 -4.33 -15.77 -8.53
C ASP A 44 -3.36 -14.56 -8.58
N GLY A 45 -2.90 -14.08 -7.40
CA GLY A 45 -1.62 -13.37 -7.24
C GLY A 45 -1.52 -11.88 -7.64
N TYR A 46 -2.29 -10.97 -7.02
CA TYR A 46 -2.14 -9.52 -7.21
C TYR A 46 -1.07 -8.87 -6.29
N TYR A 47 0.19 -9.26 -6.46
CA TYR A 47 1.33 -8.39 -6.20
C TYR A 47 2.13 -8.34 -7.48
N ASN A 48 1.89 -7.31 -8.30
CA ASN A 48 2.72 -6.78 -9.38
C ASN A 48 1.81 -6.28 -10.51
N MET A 49 1.63 -4.97 -10.58
CA MET A 49 1.82 -4.17 -11.79
C MET A 49 1.59 -2.70 -11.44
N LEU A 50 2.58 -2.09 -10.78
CA LEU A 50 2.71 -0.65 -10.82
C LEU A 50 3.36 -0.31 -12.18
N PRO A 51 2.80 0.60 -13.00
CA PRO A 51 3.42 0.95 -14.27
C PRO A 51 4.79 1.59 -14.02
N ASN A 52 5.80 0.98 -14.63
CA ASN A 52 7.16 1.44 -14.90
C ASN A 52 7.49 2.85 -14.34
N GLN A 53 7.99 2.90 -13.10
CA GLN A 53 8.53 4.13 -12.53
C GLN A 53 9.79 4.52 -13.32
N THR A 54 9.76 5.67 -14.00
CA THR A 54 10.99 6.31 -14.46
C THR A 54 11.84 6.65 -13.23
N PRO A 55 13.11 6.19 -13.15
CA PRO A 55 13.99 6.57 -12.05
C PRO A 55 14.13 8.09 -12.00
N GLY A 56 13.72 8.70 -10.88
CA GLY A 56 13.87 10.14 -10.63
C GLY A 56 12.59 10.99 -10.71
N THR A 57 11.42 10.39 -10.94
CA THR A 57 10.14 11.13 -10.83
C THR A 57 9.52 10.88 -9.46
N LEU A 58 9.46 11.92 -8.61
CA LEU A 58 8.75 11.86 -7.33
C LEU A 58 7.23 11.88 -7.60
N LEU A 59 6.56 10.78 -7.27
CA LEU A 59 5.14 10.60 -7.50
C LEU A 59 4.37 10.57 -6.19
N LEU A 60 3.20 11.19 -6.17
CA LEU A 60 2.24 11.18 -5.08
C LEU A 60 1.18 10.11 -5.36
N PRO A 61 1.21 8.96 -4.67
CA PRO A 61 0.21 7.91 -4.88
C PRO A 61 -1.13 8.30 -4.27
N CYS A 62 -2.24 7.92 -4.89
CA CYS A 62 -3.55 8.03 -4.28
C CYS A 62 -3.61 7.26 -2.95
N GLU A 63 -4.25 7.81 -1.92
CA GLU A 63 -4.44 7.13 -0.61
C GLU A 63 -5.12 5.76 -0.74
N PHE A 64 -5.94 5.60 -1.78
CA PHE A 64 -6.73 4.40 -2.03
C PHE A 64 -5.96 3.30 -2.77
N VAL A 65 -4.68 3.51 -3.10
CA VAL A 65 -3.80 2.49 -3.68
C VAL A 65 -3.64 1.30 -2.73
N GLY A 66 -3.48 1.55 -1.42
CA GLY A 66 -3.39 0.50 -0.40
C GLY A 66 -4.70 -0.25 -0.15
N LEU A 67 -5.83 0.29 -0.65
CA LEU A 67 -7.14 -0.32 -0.55
C LEU A 67 -7.50 -1.14 -1.81
N GLY A 68 -6.70 -1.05 -2.87
CA GLY A 68 -6.90 -1.72 -4.16
C GLY A 68 -8.05 -1.12 -4.97
N SER A 69 -8.38 0.16 -4.76
CA SER A 69 -9.48 0.83 -5.46
C SER A 69 -9.05 2.05 -6.29
N CYS A 70 -7.76 2.43 -6.27
CA CYS A 70 -7.25 3.52 -7.11
C CYS A 70 -5.73 3.44 -7.30
N ASP A 71 -5.30 3.31 -8.56
CA ASP A 71 -3.87 3.27 -8.92
C ASP A 71 -3.35 4.59 -9.53
N ILE A 72 -4.14 5.67 -9.39
CA ILE A 72 -3.76 6.99 -9.91
C ILE A 72 -2.62 7.57 -9.05
N SER A 73 -1.62 8.12 -9.73
CA SER A 73 -0.50 8.85 -9.14
C SER A 73 -0.35 10.21 -9.79
N PHE A 74 0.16 11.17 -9.03
CA PHE A 74 0.35 12.56 -9.46
C PHE A 74 1.81 12.94 -9.39
N ASN A 75 2.23 13.97 -10.13
CA ASN A 75 3.56 14.53 -9.93
C ASN A 75 3.63 15.30 -8.59
N TYR A 76 4.80 15.39 -7.97
CA TYR A 76 5.00 16.11 -6.70
C TYR A 76 4.60 17.60 -6.74
N ASN A 77 4.51 18.20 -7.93
CA ASN A 77 4.06 19.58 -8.12
C ASN A 77 2.53 19.71 -8.30
N GLU A 78 1.80 18.60 -8.46
CA GLU A 78 0.35 18.54 -8.63
C GLU A 78 -0.38 18.26 -7.30
N THR A 79 0.14 18.80 -6.19
CA THR A 79 -0.36 18.50 -4.84
C THR A 79 -1.85 18.80 -4.69
N GLU A 80 -2.32 19.94 -5.19
CA GLU A 80 -3.73 20.31 -5.09
C GLU A 80 -4.63 19.34 -5.86
N ALA A 81 -4.23 18.93 -7.07
CA ALA A 81 -4.97 17.96 -7.86
C ALA A 81 -5.01 16.58 -7.19
N TRP A 82 -3.91 16.17 -6.56
CA TRP A 82 -3.84 14.94 -5.78
C TRP A 82 -4.78 14.95 -4.57
N ILE A 83 -4.78 16.06 -3.81
CA ILE A 83 -5.67 16.24 -2.67
C ILE A 83 -7.13 16.24 -3.12
N GLU A 84 -7.48 17.06 -4.11
CA GLU A 84 -8.85 17.16 -4.63
C GLU A 84 -9.34 15.82 -5.19
N HIS A 85 -8.49 15.07 -5.89
CA HIS A 85 -8.83 13.73 -6.36
C HIS A 85 -9.28 12.81 -5.22
N ILE A 86 -8.58 12.83 -4.09
CA ILE A 86 -8.94 12.01 -2.93
C ILE A 86 -10.27 12.49 -2.32
N ILE A 87 -10.41 13.80 -2.13
CA ILE A 87 -11.60 14.39 -1.52
C ILE A 87 -12.86 14.12 -2.35
N VAL A 88 -12.80 14.40 -3.64
CA VAL A 88 -13.97 14.33 -4.53
C VAL A 88 -14.28 12.89 -4.93
N ASN A 89 -13.27 12.16 -5.45
CA ASN A 89 -13.52 10.86 -6.07
C ASN A 89 -13.73 9.75 -5.05
N HIS A 90 -13.08 9.83 -3.88
CA HIS A 90 -13.10 8.74 -2.91
C HIS A 90 -13.82 9.10 -1.61
N LEU A 91 -13.67 10.33 -1.11
CA LEU A 91 -14.32 10.75 0.13
C LEU A 91 -15.71 11.33 -0.09
N GLN A 92 -16.05 11.77 -1.31
CA GLN A 92 -17.33 12.42 -1.61
C GLN A 92 -17.59 13.60 -0.64
N ASP A 93 -16.56 14.40 -0.37
CA ASP A 93 -16.55 15.50 0.62
C ASP A 93 -16.85 15.10 2.08
N LYS A 94 -16.98 13.80 2.38
CA LYS A 94 -17.11 13.28 3.75
C LYS A 94 -15.72 13.15 4.36
N LEU A 95 -15.16 14.27 4.79
CA LEU A 95 -13.80 14.32 5.33
C LEU A 95 -13.70 13.75 6.75
N PRO A 96 -12.61 13.03 7.08
CA PRO A 96 -12.39 12.48 8.41
C PRO A 96 -12.19 13.61 9.42
N SER A 97 -12.72 13.41 10.64
CA SER A 97 -12.41 14.33 11.75
C SER A 97 -11.06 14.04 12.40
N LYS A 98 -10.54 12.81 12.23
CA LYS A 98 -9.26 12.35 12.75
C LYS A 98 -8.57 11.51 11.69
N ALA A 99 -7.29 11.76 11.47
CA ALA A 99 -6.45 10.99 10.56
C ALA A 99 -4.99 11.06 11.01
N ALA A 100 -4.18 10.06 10.70
CA ALA A 100 -2.76 9.95 11.03
C ALA A 100 -1.90 9.99 9.76
N CYS A 101 -0.63 10.33 9.89
CA CYS A 101 0.33 10.23 8.79
C CYS A 101 0.56 8.76 8.40
N TRP A 102 0.77 8.49 7.11
CA TRP A 102 1.14 7.14 6.65
C TRP A 102 2.53 6.72 7.14
N PHE A 103 3.45 7.67 7.27
CA PHE A 103 4.89 7.36 7.40
C PHE A 103 5.47 7.60 8.79
N CYS A 104 4.80 8.37 9.65
CA CYS A 104 5.28 8.66 10.99
C CYS A 104 4.15 8.61 12.04
N ASP A 105 4.53 8.41 13.31
CA ASP A 105 3.61 8.38 14.44
C ASP A 105 3.54 9.74 15.17
N ALA A 106 4.32 10.71 14.72
CA ALA A 106 4.47 12.00 15.39
C ALA A 106 3.25 12.93 15.22
N PHE A 107 2.48 12.75 14.14
CA PHE A 107 1.38 13.65 13.78
C PHE A 107 0.03 12.94 13.72
N LEU A 108 -0.88 13.41 14.59
CA LEU A 108 -2.30 13.09 14.55
C LEU A 108 -3.09 14.37 14.20
N PHE A 109 -3.79 14.31 13.08
CA PHE A 109 -4.57 15.43 12.54
C PHE A 109 -6.01 15.36 13.07
N ASP A 110 -6.33 16.13 14.10
CA ASP A 110 -7.65 16.19 14.74
C ASP A 110 -8.39 17.50 14.44
N ALA A 111 -9.36 17.45 13.52
CA ALA A 111 -10.18 18.60 13.14
C ALA A 111 -11.14 19.06 14.26
N LYS A 112 -11.33 18.26 15.31
CA LYS A 112 -12.10 18.67 16.50
C LYS A 112 -11.24 19.45 17.51
N ALA A 113 -9.92 19.48 17.33
CA ALA A 113 -9.05 20.32 18.14
C ALA A 113 -9.43 21.79 17.98
N SER A 114 -9.32 22.56 19.06
CA SER A 114 -9.78 23.94 19.14
C SER A 114 -9.13 24.87 18.11
N GLN A 115 -7.92 24.54 17.64
CA GLN A 115 -7.10 25.36 16.76
C GLN A 115 -7.47 25.25 15.27
N VAL A 116 -8.01 24.11 14.83
CA VAL A 116 -8.18 23.84 13.39
C VAL A 116 -9.64 23.99 12.97
N ARG A 117 -10.60 23.39 13.70
CA ARG A 117 -12.08 23.43 13.48
C ARG A 117 -12.62 23.27 12.04
N ASP A 118 -11.74 23.03 11.06
CA ASP A 118 -12.04 22.87 9.65
C ASP A 118 -11.45 21.52 9.20
N ARG A 119 -12.33 20.61 8.78
CA ARG A 119 -11.93 19.27 8.33
C ARG A 119 -11.16 19.31 7.02
N ARG A 120 -11.48 20.24 6.13
CA ARG A 120 -10.83 20.36 4.82
C ARG A 120 -9.41 20.86 4.99
N LEU A 121 -9.23 21.93 5.76
CA LEU A 121 -7.89 22.42 6.09
C LEU A 121 -7.08 21.36 6.85
N ASN A 122 -7.69 20.66 7.82
CA ASN A 122 -7.01 19.58 8.54
C ASN A 122 -6.55 18.43 7.63
N PHE A 123 -7.40 18.03 6.68
CA PHE A 123 -7.07 16.99 5.71
C PHE A 123 -5.98 17.47 4.73
N HIS A 124 -6.08 18.72 4.25
CA HIS A 124 -5.06 19.33 3.39
C HIS A 124 -3.69 19.34 4.08
N ASN A 125 -3.62 19.83 5.32
CA ASN A 125 -2.40 19.82 6.14
C ASN A 125 -1.80 18.41 6.30
N ARG A 126 -2.65 17.38 6.43
CA ARG A 126 -2.20 15.99 6.47
C ARG A 126 -1.55 15.58 5.16
N MET A 127 -2.18 15.87 4.03
CA MET A 127 -1.67 15.47 2.73
C MET A 127 -0.35 16.19 2.39
N GLU A 128 -0.23 17.47 2.73
CA GLU A 128 1.04 18.22 2.61
C GLU A 128 2.16 17.60 3.46
N HIS A 129 1.85 17.23 4.71
CA HIS A 129 2.81 16.55 5.58
C HIS A 129 3.25 15.18 5.01
N ILE A 130 2.32 14.41 4.45
CA ILE A 130 2.63 13.14 3.77
C ILE A 130 3.52 13.37 2.55
N ARG A 131 3.23 14.41 1.76
CA ARG A 131 4.04 14.80 0.60
C ARG A 131 5.47 15.15 1.01
N GLU A 132 5.67 15.82 2.14
CA GLU A 132 7.01 16.14 2.66
C GLU A 132 7.84 14.86 2.87
N HIS A 133 7.26 13.81 3.44
CA HIS A 133 7.94 12.52 3.57
C HIS A 133 8.31 11.91 2.21
N ILE A 134 7.44 12.02 1.20
CA ILE A 134 7.73 11.52 -0.15
C ILE A 134 8.90 12.28 -0.77
N VAL A 135 8.89 13.62 -0.67
CA VAL A 135 9.88 14.49 -1.31
C VAL A 135 11.22 14.47 -0.58
N SER A 136 11.21 14.60 0.74
CA SER A 136 12.41 14.79 1.55
C SER A 136 13.07 13.48 1.97
N GLU A 137 12.28 12.43 2.20
CA GLU A 137 12.77 11.14 2.71
C GLU A 137 12.74 10.03 1.64
N GLY A 138 12.17 10.32 0.46
CA GLY A 138 12.05 9.33 -0.63
C GLY A 138 11.06 8.20 -0.33
N LYS A 139 10.07 8.44 0.55
CA LYS A 139 9.03 7.45 0.85
C LYS A 139 8.19 7.16 -0.38
N THR A 140 7.80 5.90 -0.54
CA THR A 140 7.05 5.41 -1.70
C THR A 140 5.71 4.81 -1.30
N ALA A 141 4.89 4.42 -2.28
CA ALA A 141 3.63 3.72 -2.03
C ALA A 141 3.81 2.41 -1.23
N ASN A 142 4.98 1.78 -1.30
CA ASN A 142 5.28 0.54 -0.56
C ASN A 142 5.48 0.79 0.94
N ASP A 143 5.77 2.02 1.34
CA ASP A 143 6.02 2.41 2.72
C ASP A 143 4.75 2.88 3.44
N ILE A 144 3.60 2.88 2.75
CA ILE A 144 2.32 3.37 3.30
C ILE A 144 1.83 2.42 4.38
N ARG A 145 1.59 2.97 5.57
CA ARG A 145 0.97 2.27 6.71
C ARG A 145 -0.52 2.61 6.78
N PRO A 146 -1.39 1.65 7.11
CA PRO A 146 -2.82 1.92 7.27
C PRO A 146 -3.10 2.93 8.37
N ASP A 147 -3.81 4.00 8.02
CA ASP A 147 -4.41 4.92 8.97
C ASP A 147 -5.73 4.33 9.49
N PHE A 148 -5.72 3.79 10.70
CA PHE A 148 -6.91 3.16 11.29
C PHE A 148 -8.04 4.15 11.59
N HIS A 149 -7.73 5.44 11.84
CA HIS A 149 -8.77 6.45 12.02
C HIS A 149 -9.47 6.77 10.70
N MET A 150 -8.70 6.87 9.62
CA MET A 150 -9.24 6.99 8.27
C MET A 150 -10.04 5.74 7.91
N LEU A 151 -9.53 4.54 8.18
CA LEU A 151 -10.19 3.28 7.86
C LEU A 151 -11.56 3.13 8.57
N ASP A 152 -11.64 3.48 9.85
CA ASP A 152 -12.90 3.50 10.61
C ASP A 152 -13.90 4.50 10.03
N HIS A 153 -13.43 5.69 9.63
CA HIS A 153 -14.25 6.71 8.98
C HIS A 153 -14.80 6.23 7.63
N LEU A 154 -13.94 5.65 6.77
CA LEU A 154 -14.35 5.10 5.47
C LEU A 154 -15.44 4.03 5.63
N ARG A 155 -15.30 3.15 6.62
CA ARG A 155 -16.32 2.13 6.91
C ARG A 155 -17.62 2.77 7.41
N HIS A 156 -17.54 3.72 8.33
CA HIS A 156 -18.72 4.39 8.90
C HIS A 156 -19.60 5.03 7.81
N TYR A 157 -18.97 5.65 6.81
CA TYR A 157 -19.66 6.27 5.68
C TYR A 157 -19.89 5.33 4.48
N ARG A 158 -19.57 4.04 4.61
CA ARG A 158 -19.71 3.01 3.55
C ARG A 158 -18.95 3.35 2.27
N LEU A 159 -17.81 4.03 2.39
CA LEU A 159 -16.92 4.36 1.28
C LEU A 159 -16.04 3.16 0.89
N ILE A 160 -15.95 2.15 1.77
CA ILE A 160 -15.29 0.87 1.50
C ILE A 160 -16.19 -0.29 1.93
N SER A 161 -15.96 -1.47 1.33
CA SER A 161 -16.65 -2.70 1.73
C SER A 161 -16.14 -3.21 3.10
N ASP A 162 -16.98 -3.96 3.82
CA ASP A 162 -16.55 -4.66 5.04
C ASP A 162 -15.41 -5.66 4.77
N ALA A 163 -15.36 -6.26 3.59
CA ALA A 163 -14.27 -7.15 3.20
C ALA A 163 -12.93 -6.39 3.11
N THR A 164 -12.93 -5.22 2.47
CA THR A 164 -11.76 -4.32 2.40
C THR A 164 -11.33 -3.88 3.79
N TYR A 165 -12.29 -3.42 4.61
CA TYR A 165 -12.04 -3.02 6.00
C TYR A 165 -11.37 -4.13 6.82
N ASN A 166 -11.96 -5.33 6.81
CA ASN A 166 -11.45 -6.47 7.57
C ASN A 166 -10.07 -6.94 7.07
N ARG A 167 -9.80 -6.84 5.77
CA ARG A 167 -8.50 -7.17 5.19
C ARG A 167 -7.42 -6.21 5.70
N VAL A 168 -7.65 -4.91 5.60
CA VAL A 168 -6.68 -3.88 6.01
C VAL A 168 -6.48 -3.89 7.53
N ARG A 169 -7.54 -4.17 8.30
CA ARG A 169 -7.47 -4.23 9.77
C ARG A 169 -6.60 -5.37 10.31
N ARG A 170 -6.25 -6.37 9.48
CA ARG A 170 -5.31 -7.46 9.83
C ARG A 170 -3.85 -7.09 9.58
N TRP A 171 -3.59 -5.90 9.05
CA TRP A 171 -2.23 -5.43 8.80
C TRP A 171 -1.46 -5.22 10.12
N HIS A 172 -0.15 -5.48 10.07
CA HIS A 172 0.77 -5.43 11.20
C HIS A 172 2.19 -5.13 10.70
N GLU A 173 2.93 -4.27 11.41
CA GLU A 173 4.28 -3.80 11.04
C GLU A 173 5.41 -4.81 11.34
N GLY A 174 5.11 -5.88 12.06
CA GLY A 174 6.11 -6.82 12.58
C GLY A 174 6.03 -8.22 11.96
N PRO A 175 7.02 -9.09 12.24
CA PRO A 175 6.89 -10.51 11.97
C PRO A 175 5.60 -11.04 12.58
N LEU A 176 4.85 -11.81 11.80
CA LEU A 176 3.68 -12.54 12.28
C LEU A 176 4.01 -13.23 13.62
N HIS A 177 3.07 -13.15 14.57
CA HIS A 177 3.18 -13.74 15.91
C HIS A 177 3.86 -15.12 15.87
N PRO A 178 4.73 -15.50 16.84
CA PRO A 178 5.47 -16.76 16.82
C PRO A 178 4.64 -17.99 16.49
N GLU A 179 3.35 -17.96 16.83
CA GLU A 179 2.36 -19.00 16.54
C GLU A 179 2.10 -19.23 15.04
N HIS A 180 2.18 -18.17 14.24
CA HIS A 180 2.04 -18.20 12.78
C HIS A 180 3.38 -18.49 12.07
N THR A 181 4.50 -18.40 12.79
CA THR A 181 5.85 -18.74 12.31
C THR A 181 6.39 -20.04 12.93
N ARG A 182 5.56 -20.81 13.67
CA ARG A 182 5.93 -22.09 14.31
C ARG A 182 6.54 -23.12 13.35
N HIS A 183 6.24 -23.02 12.06
CA HIS A 183 6.74 -23.92 11.02
C HIS A 183 7.74 -23.25 10.06
N VAL A 184 8.10 -22.00 10.31
CA VAL A 184 9.11 -21.28 9.53
C VAL A 184 10.44 -21.45 10.24
N TYR A 185 11.25 -22.38 9.75
CA TYR A 185 12.57 -22.65 10.30
C TYR A 185 13.64 -21.87 9.55
N SER A 186 14.72 -21.50 10.24
CA SER A 186 15.90 -20.89 9.62
C SER A 186 16.47 -21.79 8.51
N HIS A 187 17.11 -21.19 7.50
CA HIS A 187 17.68 -21.87 6.33
C HIS A 187 18.66 -23.02 6.70
N GLY A 188 19.27 -22.98 7.89
CA GLY A 188 20.15 -24.05 8.41
C GLY A 188 19.46 -25.12 9.27
N TYR A 189 18.15 -25.06 9.45
CA TYR A 189 17.43 -26.00 10.31
C TYR A 189 17.32 -27.38 9.65
N VAL A 190 17.86 -28.37 10.33
CA VAL A 190 17.74 -29.78 9.96
C VAL A 190 16.79 -30.44 10.97
N PRO A 191 15.59 -30.89 10.54
CA PRO A 191 14.65 -31.58 11.41
C PRO A 191 15.32 -32.76 12.12
N PRO A 192 15.01 -33.02 13.41
CA PRO A 192 15.56 -34.14 14.17
C PRO A 192 15.41 -35.48 13.43
N GLU A 193 14.30 -35.68 12.73
CA GLU A 193 14.00 -36.88 11.95
C GLU A 193 15.04 -37.11 10.85
N ARG A 194 15.47 -36.03 10.17
CA ARG A 194 16.50 -36.10 9.12
C ARG A 194 17.87 -36.45 9.68
N ARG A 195 18.19 -36.00 10.91
CA ARG A 195 19.45 -36.36 11.59
C ARG A 195 19.47 -37.84 11.96
N VAL A 196 18.38 -38.33 12.58
CA VAL A 196 18.23 -39.75 12.94
C VAL A 196 18.28 -40.64 11.69
N GLN A 197 17.69 -40.20 10.58
CA GLN A 197 17.76 -40.93 9.32
C GLN A 197 19.19 -40.99 8.75
N GLN A 198 19.93 -39.88 8.83
CA GLN A 198 21.32 -39.83 8.38
C GLN A 198 22.23 -40.72 9.24
N GLU A 199 22.04 -40.71 10.56
CA GLU A 199 22.76 -41.60 11.50
C GLU A 199 22.47 -43.08 11.20
N ARG A 200 21.19 -43.43 10.97
CA ARG A 200 20.81 -44.79 10.56
C ARG A 200 21.46 -45.18 9.24
N SER A 201 21.47 -44.31 8.23
CA SER A 201 22.13 -44.61 6.95
C SER A 201 23.64 -44.77 7.09
N ASN A 202 24.27 -43.98 7.95
CA ASN A 202 25.71 -44.06 8.21
C ASN A 202 26.07 -45.38 8.93
N MET A 203 25.24 -45.83 9.89
CA MET A 203 25.46 -47.13 10.52
C MET A 203 25.36 -48.28 9.51
N LEU A 204 24.34 -48.28 8.64
CA LEU A 204 24.17 -49.32 7.63
C LEU A 204 25.36 -49.40 6.67
N LEU A 205 25.94 -48.25 6.28
CA LEU A 205 27.16 -48.19 5.49
C LEU A 205 28.36 -48.81 6.20
N ILE A 206 28.54 -48.50 7.49
CA ILE A 206 29.64 -49.04 8.30
C ILE A 206 29.52 -50.57 8.41
N ASP A 207 28.31 -51.08 8.61
CA ASP A 207 28.06 -52.52 8.73
C ASP A 207 28.31 -53.24 7.41
N HIS A 208 27.89 -52.67 6.28
CA HIS A 208 28.19 -53.21 4.94
C HIS A 208 29.70 -53.32 4.66
N VAL A 209 30.47 -52.28 5.04
CA VAL A 209 31.94 -52.28 4.87
C VAL A 209 32.60 -53.35 5.74
N LYS A 210 32.12 -53.55 6.97
CA LYS A 210 32.61 -54.60 7.87
C LYS A 210 32.29 -55.99 7.32
N GLU A 211 31.06 -56.21 6.87
CA GLU A 211 30.62 -57.47 6.27
C GLU A 211 31.44 -57.81 5.02
N GLU A 212 31.69 -56.83 4.15
CA GLU A 212 32.51 -57.05 2.96
C GLU A 212 33.97 -57.38 3.31
N ARG A 213 34.54 -56.71 4.32
CA ARG A 213 35.89 -57.02 4.83
C ARG A 213 35.94 -58.45 5.39
N GLN A 214 34.90 -58.89 6.11
CA GLN A 214 34.83 -60.24 6.65
C GLN A 214 34.72 -61.28 5.53
N ARG A 215 33.85 -61.05 4.54
CA ARG A 215 33.69 -61.90 3.35
C ARG A 215 34.99 -62.07 2.58
N LYS A 216 35.79 -60.99 2.44
CA LYS A 216 37.12 -61.04 1.80
C LYS A 216 38.11 -61.88 2.59
N LYS A 217 38.10 -61.80 3.93
CA LYS A 217 38.95 -62.65 4.79
C LYS A 217 38.59 -64.13 4.69
N GLU A 218 37.29 -64.46 4.70
CA GLU A 218 36.80 -65.84 4.58
C GLU A 218 37.12 -66.46 3.20
N LYS A 219 37.05 -65.68 2.12
CA LYS A 219 37.49 -66.15 0.80
C LYS A 219 39.00 -66.43 0.76
N LYS A 220 39.81 -65.57 1.39
CA LYS A 220 41.28 -65.72 1.42
C LYS A 220 41.74 -66.90 2.28
N SER A 221 41.05 -67.20 3.39
CA SER A 221 41.33 -68.39 4.21
C SER A 221 40.95 -69.69 3.51
N ARG A 222 39.87 -69.70 2.71
CA ARG A 222 39.46 -70.86 1.92
C ARG A 222 40.38 -71.14 0.72
N SER A 223 40.95 -70.12 0.09
CA SER A 223 41.88 -70.28 -1.04
C SER A 223 43.32 -70.65 -0.64
N GLY A 224 43.68 -70.56 0.65
CA GLY A 224 45.02 -70.89 1.15
C GLY A 224 45.22 -72.36 1.56
N GLY A 225 44.18 -73.19 1.55
CA GLY A 225 44.21 -74.58 2.03
C GLY A 225 44.44 -75.66 0.97
N GLN A 226 44.65 -75.30 -0.29
CA GLN A 226 44.74 -76.24 -1.41
C GLN A 226 46.14 -76.21 -2.04
N TRP A 227 47.14 -76.64 -1.26
CA TRP A 227 48.44 -77.09 -1.78
C TRP A 227 48.83 -78.35 -1.01
N LYS A 228 48.52 -79.50 -1.62
CA LYS A 228 49.19 -80.78 -1.39
C LYS A 228 49.32 -81.46 -2.74
#